data_AF-A0A0A0VCM9-F1
#
_entry.id   AF-A0A0A0VCM9-F1
#
_cell.length_a   1.000
_cell.length_b   1.000
_cell.length_c   1.000
_cell.angle_alpha   90.00
_cell.angle_beta   90.00
_cell.angle_gamma   90.00
#
_symmetry.space_group_name_H-M   'P 1'
#
loop_
_entity.id
_entity.type
_entity.pdbx_description
1 polymer ?
#
loop_
_entity_poly.entity_id
_entity_poly.type
_entity_poly.pdbx_seq_one_letter_code
_entity_poly.pdbx_strand_id
1 'polypeptide(L)' 'GCTTAMATGNAQTGLSAWYLSMYLHKEQHSRLGFYGYDLQDQCGASNVFSIRNDEGLPTELRGANYPNYAMN' A
#
# COMPACT_ATOMS: atom_id res chain seq x y z
N GLY A 1 1.39 9.14 -1.78
CA GLY A 1 0.01 8.75 -1.44
C GLY A 1 -0.98 9.87 -1.69
N CYS A 2 -1.23 10.74 -0.70
CA CYS A 2 -2.28 11.77 -0.77
C CYS A 2 -2.16 12.73 -1.96
N THR A 3 -0.96 13.17 -2.32
CA THR A 3 -0.74 14.06 -3.48
C THR A 3 -1.15 13.40 -4.80
N THR A 4 -0.87 12.12 -4.98
CA THR A 4 -1.34 11.36 -6.15
C THR A 4 -2.86 11.25 -6.15
N ALA A 5 -3.49 10.96 -5.01
CA ALA A 5 -4.95 10.93 -4.91
C ALA A 5 -5.60 12.29 -5.24
N MET A 6 -5.00 13.40 -4.83
CA MET A 6 -5.46 14.75 -5.21
C MET A 6 -5.34 14.99 -6.71
N ALA A 7 -4.25 14.52 -7.33
CA ALA A 7 -4.05 14.68 -8.77
C ALA A 7 -5.04 13.86 -9.61
N THR A 8 -5.44 12.68 -9.14
CA THR A 8 -6.29 11.75 -9.90
C THR A 8 -7.75 11.76 -9.48
N GLY A 9 -8.08 12.31 -8.32
CA GLY A 9 -9.39 12.17 -7.70
C GLY A 9 -9.74 10.72 -7.33
N ASN A 10 -8.75 9.83 -7.12
CA ASN A 10 -8.97 8.40 -6.89
C ASN A 10 -8.05 7.82 -5.81
N ALA A 11 -8.63 7.30 -4.71
CA ALA A 11 -7.86 6.78 -3.58
C ALA A 11 -7.00 5.55 -3.93
N GLN A 12 -7.43 4.70 -4.86
CA GLN A 12 -6.70 3.50 -5.27
C GLN A 12 -5.35 3.83 -5.92
N THR A 13 -5.32 4.85 -6.78
CA THR A 13 -4.06 5.36 -7.33
C THR A 13 -3.20 6.06 -6.28
N GLY A 14 -3.83 6.70 -5.28
CA GLY A 14 -3.15 7.20 -4.09
C GLY A 14 -2.45 6.10 -3.29
N LEU A 15 -3.12 4.96 -3.10
CA LEU A 15 -2.57 3.80 -2.40
C LEU A 15 -1.43 3.15 -3.19
N SER A 16 -1.52 3.06 -4.53
CA SER A 16 -0.38 2.64 -5.38
C SER A 16 0.86 3.52 -5.14
N ALA A 17 0.67 4.84 -5.07
CA ALA A 17 1.76 5.77 -4.82
C ALA A 17 2.27 5.74 -3.36
N TRP A 18 1.49 5.26 -2.41
CA TRP A 18 1.99 4.97 -1.06
C TRP A 18 3.06 3.86 -1.15
N TYR A 19 2.73 2.72 -1.77
CA TYR A 19 3.66 1.60 -1.87
C TYR A 19 4.90 1.92 -2.72
N LEU A 20 4.75 2.67 -3.81
CA LEU A 20 5.91 3.17 -4.57
C LEU A 20 6.86 3.99 -3.70
N SER A 21 6.32 4.85 -2.82
CA SER A 21 7.15 5.66 -1.93
C SER A 21 7.93 4.82 -0.92
N MET A 22 7.39 3.69 -0.48
CA MET A 22 8.09 2.76 0.41
C MET A 22 9.26 2.07 -0.29
N TYR A 23 9.07 1.64 -1.54
CA TYR A 23 10.15 1.05 -2.33
C TYR A 23 11.30 2.03 -2.57
N LEU A 24 10.97 3.25 -3.02
CA LEU A 24 11.98 4.27 -3.27
C LEU A 24 12.71 4.68 -1.99
N HIS A 25 11.99 4.81 -0.87
CA HIS A 25 12.62 5.11 0.42
C HIS A 25 13.60 4.01 0.85
N LYS A 26 13.18 2.74 0.73
CA LYS A 26 14.02 1.59 1.08
C LYS A 26 15.33 1.59 0.29
N GLU A 27 15.25 1.75 -1.02
CA GLU A 27 16.44 1.75 -1.89
C GLU A 27 17.30 3.00 -1.69
N GLN A 28 16.70 4.17 -1.47
CA GLN A 28 17.45 5.42 -1.28
C GLN A 28 18.28 5.43 0.01
N HIS A 29 17.77 4.84 1.10
CA HIS A 29 18.42 4.92 2.41
C HIS A 29 18.97 3.58 2.92
N SER A 30 18.82 2.49 2.16
CA SER A 30 19.17 1.12 2.57
C SER A 30 18.50 0.70 3.90
N ARG A 31 17.36 1.32 4.22
CA ARG A 31 16.52 1.05 5.40
C ARG A 31 15.12 1.54 5.15
N LEU A 32 14.16 1.01 5.90
CA LEU A 32 12.77 1.45 5.86
C LEU A 32 12.19 1.59 7.27
N GLY A 33 11.70 0.50 7.85
CA GLY A 33 11.11 0.48 9.19
C GLY A 33 11.68 -0.64 10.08
N PHE A 34 10.95 -0.97 11.14
CA PHE A 34 11.27 -2.09 12.02
C PHE A 34 11.09 -3.45 11.31
N TYR A 35 11.44 -4.54 12.00
CA TYR A 35 11.30 -5.89 11.45
C TYR A 35 9.84 -6.22 11.11
N GLY A 36 9.55 -6.43 9.81
CA GLY A 36 8.19 -6.74 9.34
C GLY A 36 7.31 -5.51 9.09
N TYR A 37 7.85 -4.29 9.24
CA TYR A 37 7.15 -3.04 8.91
C TYR A 37 6.57 -3.06 7.50
N ASP A 38 7.34 -3.57 6.53
CA ASP A 38 6.99 -3.55 5.11
C ASP A 38 6.21 -4.78 4.65
N LEU A 39 5.62 -5.58 5.56
CA LEU A 39 4.81 -6.74 5.16
C LEU A 39 3.69 -6.33 4.21
N GLN A 40 2.90 -5.32 4.56
CA GLN A 40 1.85 -4.82 3.67
C GLN A 40 2.43 -4.13 2.43
N ASP A 41 3.57 -3.47 2.56
CA ASP A 41 4.16 -2.70 1.47
C ASP A 41 4.77 -3.61 0.38
N GLN A 42 5.35 -4.76 0.75
CA GLN A 42 5.85 -5.76 -0.21
C GLN A 42 4.70 -6.46 -0.94
N CYS A 43 3.58 -6.74 -0.27
CA CYS A 43 2.36 -7.22 -0.93
C CYS A 43 1.55 -6.11 -1.62
N GLY A 44 1.90 -4.85 -1.35
CA GLY A 44 1.07 -3.69 -1.63
C GLY A 44 0.77 -3.54 -3.11
N ALA A 45 1.81 -3.39 -3.94
CA ALA A 45 1.65 -3.11 -5.36
C ALA A 45 0.83 -4.18 -6.12
N SER A 46 0.99 -5.47 -5.79
CA SER A 46 0.18 -6.54 -6.41
C SER A 46 -1.29 -6.47 -5.98
N ASN A 47 -1.56 -6.08 -4.73
CA ASN A 47 -2.89 -6.14 -4.14
C ASN A 47 -3.67 -4.83 -4.26
N VAL A 48 -3.08 -3.74 -4.78
CA VAL A 48 -3.82 -2.49 -5.05
C VAL A 48 -4.92 -2.73 -6.08
N PHE A 49 -4.61 -3.32 -7.24
CA PHE A 49 -5.60 -3.52 -8.31
C PHE A 49 -6.02 -4.99 -8.48
N SER A 50 -5.69 -5.83 -7.50
CA SER A 50 -6.21 -7.20 -7.49
C SER A 50 -7.74 -7.18 -7.40
N ILE A 51 -8.35 -8.22 -7.97
CA ILE A 51 -9.79 -8.47 -7.92
C ILE A 51 -10.08 -9.84 -7.30
N ARG A 52 -9.06 -10.48 -6.70
CA ARG A 52 -9.18 -11.76 -6.02
C ARG A 52 -9.85 -11.60 -4.66
N ASN A 53 -10.38 -12.70 -4.15
CA ASN A 53 -11.22 -12.81 -2.96
C ASN A 53 -10.73 -11.99 -1.75
N ASP A 54 -9.49 -12.19 -1.32
CA ASP A 54 -8.93 -11.62 -0.08
C ASP A 54 -7.88 -10.52 -0.36
N GLU A 55 -7.79 -10.06 -1.60
CA GLU A 55 -6.85 -9.03 -2.06
C GLU A 55 -7.56 -7.80 -2.64
N GLY A 56 -8.66 -8.01 -3.35
CA GLY A 56 -9.33 -6.97 -4.11
C GLY A 56 -10.35 -6.20 -3.27
N LEU A 57 -10.00 -4.99 -2.86
CA LEU A 57 -10.94 -4.09 -2.18
C LEU A 57 -10.58 -2.61 -2.41
N PRO A 58 -11.54 -1.72 -2.71
CA PRO A 58 -11.33 -0.27 -2.74
C PRO A 58 -10.74 0.24 -1.43
N THR A 59 -9.81 1.20 -1.52
CA THR A 59 -9.06 1.73 -0.36
C THR A 59 -9.98 2.19 0.77
N GLU A 60 -11.11 2.82 0.44
CA GLU A 60 -12.11 3.33 1.37
C GLU A 60 -12.85 2.23 2.16
N LEU A 61 -12.84 1.00 1.66
CA LEU A 61 -13.49 -0.17 2.28
C LEU A 61 -12.49 -1.08 3.00
N ARG A 62 -11.18 -0.86 2.82
CA ARG A 62 -10.15 -1.56 3.59
C ARG A 62 -10.17 -1.08 5.04
N GLY A 63 -9.54 -1.86 5.92
CA GLY A 63 -9.38 -1.52 7.32
C GLY A 63 -8.42 -2.48 8.01
N ALA A 64 -8.38 -2.42 9.34
CA ALA A 64 -7.46 -3.24 10.14
C ALA A 64 -7.68 -4.76 9.96
N ASN A 65 -8.83 -5.20 9.43
CA ASN A 65 -9.08 -6.62 9.16
C ASN A 65 -8.82 -7.02 7.69
N TYR A 66 -8.34 -6.11 6.84
CA TYR A 66 -7.85 -6.47 5.52
C TYR A 66 -6.55 -7.29 5.69
N PRO A 67 -6.36 -8.46 5.04
CA PRO A 67 -5.36 -9.45 5.46
C PRO A 67 -3.94 -8.91 5.63
N ASN A 68 -3.47 -8.09 4.68
CA ASN A 68 -2.11 -7.55 4.76
C ASN A 68 -1.95 -6.47 5.85
N TYR A 69 -3.03 -5.86 6.33
CA TYR A 69 -3.02 -4.73 7.28
C TYR A 69 -3.22 -5.15 8.74
N ALA A 70 -3.43 -6.45 8.98
CA ALA A 70 -3.86 -6.97 10.27
C ALA A 70 -2.76 -7.00 11.35
N MET A 71 -1.50 -6.75 10.97
CA MET A 71 -0.36 -6.86 11.87
C MET A 71 0.46 -5.58 11.96
N ASN A 72 0.70 -4.91 10.83
CA ASN A 72 1.53 -3.70 10.73
C ASN A 72 1.04 -2.83 9.57
#